data_AF-A0A897NXC0-F1
#
_entry.id   AF-A0A897NXC0-F1
#
_cell.length_a   1.000
_cell.length_b   1.000
_cell.length_c   1.000
_cell.angle_alpha   90.00
_cell.angle_beta   90.00
_cell.angle_gamma   90.00
#
_symmetry.space_group_name_H-M   'P 1'
#
loop_
_entity.id
_entity.type
_entity.pdbx_description
1 polymer ?
#
loop_
_entity_poly.entity_id
_entity_poly.type
_entity_poly.pdbx_seq_one_letter_code
_entity_poly.pdbx_strand_id
1 'polypeptide(L)'
;MAANTGRVLVVCRPDNREHAVETLEPVTADVPVETVTSVPDARTALDTNDVICVVSFVEVRDSRGNEWVSGIELYEEVDDRPSNIPYVLISETGNDDIVQMALDAGVSNLVRPWPGDRPERDLQEIVEQVVTRRRIYTTVDAATDGNLDVRIDTADLEGDFREIATRVNGLIDSIQDDMERRQQVARDLDSSIQELRSRSEQVADSSDGISDGTQEMTTRIEQANSEVSTLSATVEEIAATSDDVAKTSEDAVEAANDGQESAESAMNAMENIDEAATEVADDVTRLQERVNEIDEIVELINDIADQTNILALNANIEAARAGESGDGFAVVANEVKNLATESQEHAETIEDMLEGVQRDTETTVQSLEQATDEIETGVSEVEATMQALDDIAEKIRDATTGMEEVANATDDQAASTEEVASMMDEIAEMAEDTADEIQEIADANSKQVSEISQLERSMRQLVEDDSAV
;
A
#
# COMPACT_ATOMS: atom_id res chain seq x y z
N MET A 1 -113.28 1.34 -20.84
CA MET A 1 -112.10 0.48 -20.60
C MET A 1 -111.82 0.54 -19.11
N ALA A 2 -111.71 -0.61 -18.46
CA ALA A 2 -111.19 -0.71 -17.10
C ALA A 2 -109.75 -1.21 -17.22
N ALA A 3 -108.81 -0.54 -16.56
CA ALA A 3 -107.43 -0.98 -16.46
C ALA A 3 -107.22 -1.54 -15.05
N ASN A 4 -106.82 -2.81 -14.95
CA ASN A 4 -106.45 -3.43 -13.70
C ASN A 4 -104.93 -3.57 -13.69
N THR A 5 -104.27 -2.93 -12.73
CA THR A 5 -102.82 -3.05 -12.51
C THR A 5 -102.56 -3.97 -11.34
N GLY A 6 -101.74 -5.00 -11.57
CA GLY A 6 -101.21 -5.87 -10.53
C GLY A 6 -99.67 -5.83 -10.56
N ARG A 7 -99.03 -5.92 -9.39
CA ARG A 7 -97.57 -6.09 -9.29
C ARG A 7 -97.27 -7.41 -8.60
N VAL A 8 -96.29 -8.15 -9.12
CA VAL A 8 -95.67 -9.29 -8.44
C VAL A 8 -94.19 -9.00 -8.26
N LEU A 9 -93.74 -9.09 -7.01
CA LEU A 9 -92.32 -9.00 -6.69
C LEU A 9 -91.70 -10.39 -6.87
N VAL A 10 -90.64 -10.49 -7.67
CA VAL A 10 -89.84 -11.71 -7.78
C VAL A 10 -88.46 -11.41 -7.19
N VAL A 11 -88.16 -11.99 -6.04
CA VAL A 11 -86.83 -11.90 -5.43
C VAL A 11 -86.00 -13.08 -5.93
N CYS A 12 -84.98 -12.81 -6.72
CA CYS A 12 -84.06 -13.82 -7.24
C CYS A 12 -82.80 -13.85 -6.36
N ARG A 13 -82.70 -14.89 -5.52
CA ARG A 13 -81.50 -15.16 -4.72
C ARG A 13 -80.50 -15.96 -5.55
N PRO A 14 -79.32 -15.42 -5.92
CA PRO A 14 -78.38 -16.10 -6.80
C PRO A 14 -77.79 -17.40 -6.22
N ASP A 15 -77.78 -17.55 -4.88
CA ASP A 15 -77.13 -18.67 -4.19
C ASP A 15 -78.04 -19.88 -3.94
N ASN A 16 -79.33 -19.81 -4.31
CA ASN A 16 -80.28 -20.89 -4.06
C ASN A 16 -80.62 -21.66 -5.36
N ARG A 17 -80.14 -22.91 -5.46
CA ARG A 17 -80.32 -23.79 -6.64
C ARG A 17 -81.76 -24.25 -6.90
N GLU A 18 -82.69 -23.92 -6.01
CA GLU A 18 -84.12 -23.97 -6.29
C GLU A 18 -84.60 -22.53 -6.45
N HIS A 19 -84.97 -22.13 -7.67
CA HIS A 19 -85.62 -20.85 -7.94
C HIS A 19 -86.99 -20.80 -7.25
N ALA A 20 -87.00 -20.50 -5.96
CA ALA A 20 -88.21 -20.24 -5.20
C ALA A 20 -88.71 -18.85 -5.60
N VAL A 21 -89.64 -18.80 -6.55
CA VAL A 21 -90.49 -17.63 -6.79
C VAL A 21 -91.41 -17.50 -5.58
N GLU A 22 -90.99 -16.77 -4.55
CA GLU A 22 -91.90 -16.37 -3.46
C GLU A 22 -92.79 -15.25 -3.98
N THR A 23 -94.01 -15.61 -4.38
CA THR A 23 -95.04 -14.65 -4.79
C THR A 23 -95.50 -13.84 -3.58
N LEU A 24 -95.03 -12.61 -3.43
CA LEU A 24 -95.62 -11.66 -2.48
C LEU A 24 -97.00 -11.22 -3.02
N GLU A 25 -98.03 -11.27 -2.17
CA GLU A 25 -99.46 -11.15 -2.50
C GLU A 25 -99.83 -9.96 -3.44
N PRO A 26 -100.88 -10.09 -4.27
CA PRO A 26 -101.28 -9.06 -5.22
C PRO A 26 -101.84 -7.82 -4.52
N VAL A 27 -101.18 -6.67 -4.71
CA VAL A 27 -101.75 -5.36 -4.33
C VAL A 27 -102.83 -5.00 -5.35
N THR A 28 -104.10 -5.10 -4.96
CA THR A 28 -105.25 -4.70 -5.78
C THR A 28 -105.88 -3.44 -5.20
N ALA A 29 -105.58 -2.27 -5.76
CA ALA A 29 -106.35 -1.04 -5.51
C ALA A 29 -106.08 0.06 -6.57
N ASP A 30 -107.15 0.76 -6.96
CA ASP A 30 -107.18 1.97 -7.82
C ASP A 30 -106.18 3.05 -7.34
N VAL A 31 -104.95 3.04 -7.87
CA VAL A 31 -103.94 4.10 -7.64
C VAL A 31 -103.34 4.51 -8.99
N PRO A 32 -103.22 5.81 -9.30
CA PRO A 32 -102.61 6.26 -10.54
C PRO A 32 -101.13 5.86 -10.63
N VAL A 33 -100.71 5.49 -11.85
CA VAL A 33 -99.42 4.88 -12.24
C VAL A 33 -98.17 5.65 -11.76
N GLU A 34 -98.28 6.92 -11.40
CA GLU A 34 -97.15 7.73 -10.90
C GLU A 34 -96.77 7.50 -9.42
N THR A 35 -97.49 6.68 -8.65
CA THR A 35 -97.41 6.72 -7.17
C THR A 35 -96.88 5.48 -6.46
N VAL A 36 -96.24 4.53 -7.14
CA VAL A 36 -95.61 3.38 -6.46
C VAL A 36 -94.13 3.30 -6.82
N THR A 37 -93.35 4.19 -6.23
CA THR A 37 -91.89 4.27 -6.32
C THR A 37 -91.16 3.66 -5.12
N SER A 38 -91.86 3.01 -4.19
CA SER A 38 -91.19 2.26 -3.11
C SER A 38 -92.00 1.04 -2.70
N VAL A 39 -91.32 -0.08 -2.51
CA VAL A 39 -91.81 -1.28 -1.82
C VAL A 39 -91.14 -1.27 -0.44
N PRO A 40 -91.75 -0.68 0.60
CA PRO A 40 -91.04 -0.42 1.84
C PRO A 40 -90.84 -1.66 2.71
N ASP A 41 -91.69 -2.68 2.56
CA ASP A 41 -91.74 -3.81 3.51
C ASP A 41 -90.84 -5.01 3.15
N ALA A 42 -90.24 -5.05 1.94
CA ALA A 42 -89.35 -6.15 1.52
C ALA A 42 -87.87 -5.92 1.86
N ARG A 43 -87.46 -4.69 2.19
CA ARG A 43 -86.04 -4.32 2.39
C ARG A 43 -85.38 -4.94 3.63
N THR A 44 -86.14 -5.35 4.64
CA THR A 44 -85.58 -5.82 5.92
C THR A 44 -85.13 -7.29 5.90
N ALA A 45 -85.30 -8.01 4.79
CA ALA A 45 -85.02 -9.45 4.68
C ALA A 45 -84.13 -9.84 3.48
N LEU A 46 -83.43 -8.88 2.88
CA LEU A 46 -82.64 -9.08 1.66
C LEU A 46 -81.14 -8.96 1.95
N ASP A 47 -80.35 -9.89 1.38
CA ASP A 47 -78.89 -9.82 1.38
C ASP A 47 -78.40 -8.90 0.25
N THR A 48 -77.19 -8.35 0.39
CA THR A 48 -76.57 -7.42 -0.59
C THR A 48 -76.39 -8.00 -2.01
N ASN A 49 -76.58 -9.31 -2.18
CA ASN A 49 -76.52 -10.03 -3.45
C ASN A 49 -77.90 -10.39 -4.04
N ASP A 50 -79.01 -10.07 -3.37
CA ASP A 50 -80.34 -10.40 -3.88
C ASP A 50 -80.73 -9.48 -5.05
N VAL A 51 -81.12 -10.07 -6.18
CA VAL A 51 -81.63 -9.32 -7.34
C VAL A 51 -83.15 -9.24 -7.19
N ILE A 52 -83.66 -8.04 -6.91
CA ILE A 52 -85.11 -7.80 -6.94
C ILE A 52 -85.51 -7.57 -8.39
N CYS A 53 -86.25 -8.51 -8.98
CA CYS A 53 -86.92 -8.34 -10.26
C CYS A 53 -88.40 -8.01 -9.97
N VAL A 54 -88.78 -6.73 -10.07
CA VAL A 54 -90.20 -6.36 -9.93
C VAL A 54 -90.88 -6.57 -11.28
N VAL A 55 -91.85 -7.48 -11.34
CA VAL A 55 -92.67 -7.76 -12.54
C VAL A 55 -94.03 -7.05 -12.39
N SER A 56 -94.21 -5.94 -13.10
CA SER A 56 -95.49 -5.23 -13.15
C SER A 56 -96.32 -5.73 -14.33
N PHE A 57 -97.61 -6.05 -14.14
CA PHE A 57 -98.54 -6.33 -15.22
C PHE A 57 -99.71 -5.34 -15.26
N VAL A 58 -100.02 -4.87 -16.47
CA VAL A 58 -101.12 -3.96 -16.76
C VAL A 58 -102.11 -4.69 -17.64
N GLU A 59 -103.31 -4.98 -17.13
CA GLU A 59 -104.39 -5.65 -17.88
C GLU A 59 -105.41 -4.60 -18.38
N VAL A 60 -105.56 -4.45 -19.70
CA VAL A 60 -106.53 -3.52 -20.31
C VAL A 60 -107.64 -4.28 -21.02
N ARG A 61 -108.90 -4.07 -20.60
CA ARG A 61 -110.09 -4.70 -21.22
C ARG A 61 -110.98 -3.72 -21.96
N ASP A 62 -111.49 -4.12 -23.12
CA ASP A 62 -112.51 -3.36 -23.85
C ASP A 62 -113.92 -3.49 -23.24
N SER A 63 -114.90 -2.73 -23.73
CA SER A 63 -116.29 -2.76 -23.26
C SER A 63 -117.06 -4.06 -23.60
N ARG A 64 -116.43 -5.01 -24.31
CA ARG A 64 -116.97 -6.34 -24.67
C ARG A 64 -116.29 -7.48 -23.92
N GLY A 65 -115.34 -7.16 -23.04
CA GLY A 65 -114.63 -8.15 -22.21
C GLY A 65 -113.44 -8.81 -22.89
N ASN A 66 -112.98 -8.30 -24.04
CA ASN A 66 -111.76 -8.79 -24.67
C ASN A 66 -110.53 -8.16 -24.01
N GLU A 67 -109.49 -8.96 -23.83
CA GLU A 67 -108.21 -8.62 -23.18
C GLU A 67 -107.24 -8.08 -24.24
N TRP A 68 -106.57 -6.95 -23.97
CA TRP A 68 -105.81 -6.24 -25.02
C TRP A 68 -104.33 -5.94 -24.72
N VAL A 69 -103.86 -5.94 -23.47
CA VAL A 69 -102.44 -5.68 -23.15
C VAL A 69 -102.01 -6.40 -21.88
N SER A 70 -100.80 -6.96 -21.90
CA SER A 70 -100.00 -7.39 -20.73
C SER A 70 -98.61 -6.76 -20.90
N GLY A 71 -98.21 -5.87 -20.00
CA GLY A 71 -96.84 -5.33 -19.96
C GLY A 71 -96.02 -6.09 -18.93
N ILE A 72 -94.70 -6.20 -19.13
CA ILE A 72 -93.77 -6.63 -18.08
C ILE A 72 -92.71 -5.56 -17.94
N GLU A 73 -92.68 -4.94 -16.77
CA GLU A 73 -91.51 -4.15 -16.35
C GLU A 73 -90.58 -5.07 -15.57
N LEU A 74 -89.28 -4.94 -15.78
CA LEU A 74 -88.24 -5.55 -14.95
C LEU A 74 -87.37 -4.41 -14.44
N TYR A 75 -87.35 -4.20 -13.14
CA TYR A 75 -86.43 -3.26 -12.50
C TYR A 75 -85.34 -4.04 -11.81
N GLU A 76 -84.10 -3.57 -11.92
CA GLU A 76 -83.00 -3.94 -11.03
C GLU A 76 -82.70 -2.67 -10.21
N GLU A 77 -83.09 -2.68 -8.94
CA GLU A 77 -82.90 -1.55 -8.01
C GLU A 77 -81.54 -1.68 -7.32
N VAL A 78 -80.56 -0.89 -7.78
CA VAL A 78 -79.20 -0.87 -7.22
C VAL A 78 -78.87 0.57 -6.85
N ASP A 79 -78.59 0.83 -5.57
CA ASP A 79 -78.03 2.09 -5.03
C ASP A 79 -78.58 3.38 -5.67
N ASP A 80 -79.90 3.62 -5.53
CA ASP A 80 -80.58 4.85 -5.95
C ASP A 80 -80.42 5.23 -7.44
N ARG A 81 -79.98 4.30 -8.30
CA ARG A 81 -79.93 4.50 -9.75
C ARG A 81 -80.83 3.48 -10.44
N PRO A 82 -81.92 3.89 -11.11
CA PRO A 82 -82.70 2.98 -11.93
C PRO A 82 -81.82 2.47 -13.08
N SER A 83 -81.48 1.18 -13.05
CA SER A 83 -80.87 0.51 -14.18
C SER A 83 -81.94 0.39 -15.28
N ASN A 84 -81.64 0.94 -16.45
CA ASN A 84 -82.58 1.06 -17.55
C ASN A 84 -82.67 -0.31 -18.27
N ILE A 85 -83.34 -1.27 -17.66
CA ILE A 85 -83.69 -2.55 -18.31
C ILE A 85 -84.82 -2.24 -19.31
N PRO A 86 -84.71 -2.68 -20.58
CA PRO A 86 -85.67 -2.31 -21.61
C PRO A 86 -87.09 -2.79 -21.32
N TYR A 87 -88.06 -1.91 -21.57
CA TYR A 87 -89.50 -2.18 -21.50
C TYR A 87 -89.93 -3.19 -22.56
N VAL A 88 -90.85 -4.09 -22.20
CA VAL A 88 -91.55 -4.97 -23.16
C VAL A 88 -93.07 -4.81 -22.96
N LEU A 89 -93.72 -4.21 -23.96
CA LEU A 89 -95.18 -4.16 -24.08
C LEU A 89 -95.67 -5.33 -24.96
N ILE A 90 -96.61 -6.14 -24.48
CA ILE A 90 -97.14 -7.31 -25.21
C ILE A 90 -98.63 -7.07 -25.56
N SER A 91 -99.00 -7.31 -26.82
CA SER A 91 -100.39 -7.45 -27.29
C SER A 91 -100.57 -8.86 -27.87
N GLU A 92 -101.60 -9.58 -27.43
CA GLU A 92 -101.92 -10.93 -27.90
C GLU A 92 -102.60 -10.97 -29.27
N THR A 93 -102.93 -9.81 -29.86
CA THR A 93 -103.48 -9.75 -31.22
C THR A 93 -102.64 -8.81 -32.09
N GLY A 94 -102.03 -9.37 -33.14
CA GLY A 94 -101.27 -8.64 -34.15
C GLY A 94 -102.17 -7.71 -34.98
N ASN A 95 -102.58 -6.59 -34.38
CA ASN A 95 -103.43 -5.58 -35.00
C ASN A 95 -102.63 -4.29 -35.19
N ASP A 96 -102.43 -3.87 -36.45
CA ASP A 96 -101.61 -2.71 -36.86
C ASP A 96 -102.04 -1.38 -36.21
N ASP A 97 -103.28 -1.29 -35.71
CA ASP A 97 -103.81 -0.10 -35.03
C ASP A 97 -103.12 0.21 -33.68
N ILE A 98 -102.59 -0.79 -32.97
CA ILE A 98 -101.93 -0.61 -31.66
C ILE A 98 -100.52 -0.06 -31.83
N VAL A 99 -99.80 -0.56 -32.84
CA VAL A 99 -98.49 -0.03 -33.23
C VAL A 99 -98.63 1.43 -33.67
N GLN A 100 -99.72 1.76 -34.37
CA GLN A 100 -99.98 3.12 -34.82
C GLN A 100 -100.38 4.07 -33.68
N MET A 101 -101.14 3.61 -32.68
CA MET A 101 -101.40 4.41 -31.46
C MET A 101 -100.14 4.63 -30.61
N ALA A 102 -99.23 3.65 -30.54
CA ALA A 102 -97.95 3.80 -29.85
C ALA A 102 -96.98 4.74 -30.59
N LEU A 103 -97.03 4.75 -31.92
CA LEU A 103 -96.35 5.73 -32.78
C LEU A 103 -96.91 7.15 -32.60
N ASP A 104 -98.25 7.29 -32.55
CA ASP A 104 -98.92 8.59 -32.37
C ASP A 104 -98.73 9.17 -30.95
N ALA A 105 -98.51 8.31 -29.94
CA ALA A 105 -98.19 8.70 -28.56
C ALA A 105 -96.69 8.96 -28.30
N GLY A 106 -95.81 8.76 -29.29
CA GLY A 106 -94.38 9.07 -29.20
C GLY A 106 -93.52 8.07 -28.42
N VAL A 107 -94.03 6.86 -28.15
CA VAL A 107 -93.36 5.80 -27.35
C VAL A 107 -92.85 4.63 -28.21
N SER A 108 -92.61 4.87 -29.50
CA SER A 108 -92.25 3.85 -30.51
C SER A 108 -90.95 3.09 -30.25
N ASN A 109 -90.04 3.63 -29.43
CA ASN A 109 -88.75 3.00 -29.12
C ASN A 109 -88.86 1.88 -28.06
N LEU A 110 -90.06 1.62 -27.55
CA LEU A 110 -90.36 0.74 -26.41
C LEU A 110 -91.17 -0.51 -26.78
N VAL A 111 -91.37 -0.76 -28.07
CA VAL A 111 -92.16 -1.90 -28.55
C VAL A 111 -91.26 -2.84 -29.35
N ARG A 112 -90.92 -4.01 -28.79
CA ARG A 112 -90.34 -5.13 -29.55
C ARG A 112 -91.36 -6.26 -29.63
N PRO A 113 -91.54 -6.90 -30.80
CA PRO A 113 -92.41 -8.05 -30.92
C PRO A 113 -91.88 -9.23 -30.10
N TRP A 114 -92.76 -9.88 -29.33
CA TRP A 114 -92.44 -11.05 -28.53
C TRP A 114 -92.11 -12.26 -29.42
N PRO A 115 -90.97 -12.95 -29.24
CA PRO A 115 -90.56 -14.01 -30.13
C PRO A 115 -91.03 -15.40 -29.64
N GLY A 116 -92.34 -15.64 -29.54
CA GLY A 116 -92.85 -17.02 -29.37
C GLY A 116 -94.10 -17.22 -28.53
N ASP A 117 -94.66 -18.43 -28.59
CA ASP A 117 -95.98 -18.77 -28.03
C ASP A 117 -95.98 -19.05 -26.50
N ARG A 118 -94.93 -18.72 -25.71
CA ARG A 118 -94.81 -19.11 -24.27
C ARG A 118 -94.14 -18.07 -23.33
N PRO A 119 -94.91 -17.18 -22.67
CA PRO A 119 -94.41 -16.09 -21.84
C PRO A 119 -93.52 -16.47 -20.63
N GLU A 120 -93.87 -17.55 -19.92
CA GLU A 120 -93.22 -17.92 -18.65
C GLU A 120 -91.78 -18.46 -18.82
N ARG A 121 -91.50 -19.10 -19.96
CA ARG A 121 -90.19 -19.73 -20.21
C ARG A 121 -89.15 -18.71 -20.65
N ASP A 122 -89.56 -17.71 -21.43
CA ASP A 122 -88.68 -16.66 -21.91
C ASP A 122 -88.36 -15.64 -20.79
N LEU A 123 -89.25 -15.47 -19.80
CA LEU A 123 -88.96 -14.69 -18.59
C LEU A 123 -87.88 -15.33 -17.70
N GLN A 124 -87.89 -16.65 -17.55
CA GLN A 124 -86.83 -17.37 -16.84
C GLN A 124 -85.47 -17.17 -17.51
N GLU A 125 -85.44 -17.24 -18.85
CA GLU A 125 -84.23 -17.01 -19.65
C GLU A 125 -83.70 -15.56 -19.50
N ILE A 126 -84.59 -14.56 -19.46
CA ILE A 126 -84.20 -13.15 -19.22
C ILE A 126 -83.66 -12.94 -17.80
N VAL A 127 -84.31 -13.52 -16.78
CA VAL A 127 -83.86 -13.42 -15.38
C VAL A 127 -82.50 -14.11 -15.20
N GLU A 128 -82.30 -15.27 -15.81
CA GLU A 128 -81.03 -16.00 -15.80
C GLU A 128 -79.89 -15.19 -16.46
N GLN A 129 -80.18 -14.47 -17.55
CA GLN A 129 -79.22 -13.54 -18.17
C GLN A 129 -78.89 -12.33 -17.28
N VAL A 130 -79.86 -11.77 -16.55
CA VAL A 130 -79.64 -10.63 -15.63
C VAL A 130 -78.79 -11.06 -14.43
N VAL A 131 -79.10 -12.20 -13.80
CA VAL A 131 -78.32 -12.75 -12.68
C VAL A 131 -76.90 -13.11 -13.12
N THR A 132 -76.74 -13.73 -14.30
CA THR A 132 -75.44 -14.04 -14.89
C THR A 132 -74.62 -12.77 -15.13
N ARG A 133 -75.23 -11.74 -15.73
CA ARG A 133 -74.58 -10.44 -15.95
C ARG A 133 -74.12 -9.81 -14.64
N ARG A 134 -74.96 -9.86 -13.59
CA ARG A 134 -74.61 -9.34 -12.26
C ARG A 134 -73.43 -10.08 -11.65
N ARG A 135 -73.39 -11.42 -11.71
CA ARG A 135 -72.26 -12.24 -11.22
C ARG A 135 -70.94 -11.89 -11.90
N ILE A 136 -70.97 -11.60 -13.21
CA ILE A 136 -69.78 -11.14 -13.94
C ILE A 136 -69.34 -9.76 -13.44
N TYR A 137 -70.27 -8.80 -13.32
CA TYR A 137 -69.94 -7.47 -12.82
C TYR A 137 -69.40 -7.48 -11.39
N THR A 138 -70.04 -8.21 -10.47
CA THR A 138 -69.55 -8.27 -9.08
C THR A 138 -68.17 -8.92 -8.99
N THR A 139 -67.86 -9.90 -9.85
CA THR A 139 -66.50 -10.47 -9.91
C THR A 139 -65.50 -9.47 -10.47
N VAL A 140 -65.87 -8.71 -11.52
CA VAL A 140 -65.02 -7.67 -12.10
C VAL A 140 -64.80 -6.52 -11.11
N ASP A 141 -65.82 -6.09 -10.40
CA ASP A 141 -65.74 -5.05 -9.36
C ASP A 141 -64.82 -5.54 -8.23
N ALA A 142 -65.04 -6.76 -7.72
CA ALA A 142 -64.16 -7.36 -6.70
C ALA A 142 -62.70 -7.47 -7.17
N ALA A 143 -62.45 -7.85 -8.42
CA ALA A 143 -61.11 -7.89 -9.00
C ALA A 143 -60.50 -6.50 -9.21
N THR A 144 -61.33 -5.48 -9.47
CA THR A 144 -60.90 -4.07 -9.59
C THR A 144 -60.57 -3.48 -8.22
N ASP A 145 -61.25 -3.96 -7.17
CA ASP A 145 -61.01 -3.63 -5.76
C ASP A 145 -59.91 -4.50 -5.11
N GLY A 146 -59.10 -5.21 -5.91
CA GLY A 146 -57.92 -5.96 -5.43
C GLY A 146 -58.13 -7.42 -5.09
N ASN A 147 -59.38 -7.88 -4.99
CA ASN A 147 -59.67 -9.26 -4.67
C ASN A 147 -59.53 -10.13 -5.92
N LEU A 148 -58.30 -10.56 -6.22
CA LEU A 148 -58.02 -11.41 -7.37
C LEU A 148 -58.28 -12.90 -7.12
N ASP A 149 -58.75 -13.31 -5.94
CA ASP A 149 -59.11 -14.71 -5.64
C ASP A 149 -60.50 -15.08 -6.16
N VAL A 150 -61.30 -14.10 -6.59
CA VAL A 150 -62.63 -14.34 -7.14
C VAL A 150 -62.57 -14.93 -8.55
N ARG A 151 -63.51 -15.81 -8.87
CA ARG A 151 -63.65 -16.43 -10.20
C ARG A 151 -65.12 -16.55 -10.57
N ILE A 152 -65.40 -16.39 -11.86
CA ILE A 152 -66.72 -16.69 -12.41
C ILE A 152 -66.79 -18.19 -12.69
N ASP A 153 -67.72 -18.90 -12.05
CA ASP A 153 -68.00 -20.29 -12.39
C ASP A 153 -68.63 -20.36 -13.79
N THR A 154 -67.93 -21.02 -14.71
CA THR A 154 -68.33 -21.15 -16.12
C THR A 154 -69.22 -22.36 -16.39
N ALA A 155 -69.41 -23.25 -15.41
CA ALA A 155 -70.10 -24.54 -15.60
C ALA A 155 -71.56 -24.35 -16.04
N ASP A 156 -72.23 -23.34 -15.49
CA ASP A 156 -73.66 -23.07 -15.70
C ASP A 156 -73.91 -21.96 -16.74
N LEU A 157 -72.86 -21.44 -17.39
CA LEU A 157 -72.97 -20.35 -18.37
C LEU A 157 -72.95 -20.90 -19.79
N GLU A 158 -73.68 -20.31 -20.74
CA GLU A 158 -73.65 -20.68 -22.17
C GLU A 158 -73.39 -19.48 -23.09
N GLY A 159 -73.05 -19.74 -24.36
CA GLY A 159 -72.87 -18.70 -25.39
C GLY A 159 -71.86 -17.61 -25.04
N ASP A 160 -72.19 -16.36 -25.36
CA ASP A 160 -71.34 -15.18 -25.17
C ASP A 160 -70.96 -14.96 -23.69
N PHE A 161 -71.85 -15.30 -22.74
CA PHE A 161 -71.57 -15.14 -21.31
C PHE A 161 -70.47 -16.10 -20.82
N ARG A 162 -70.43 -17.34 -21.33
CA ARG A 162 -69.33 -18.28 -21.06
C ARG A 162 -68.00 -17.76 -21.62
N GLU A 163 -68.01 -17.16 -22.80
CA GLU A 163 -66.81 -16.59 -23.41
C GLU A 163 -66.29 -15.39 -22.60
N ILE A 164 -67.17 -14.47 -22.20
CA ILE A 164 -66.81 -13.31 -21.36
C ILE A 164 -66.26 -13.79 -20.02
N ALA A 165 -66.94 -14.71 -19.33
CA ALA A 165 -66.48 -15.25 -18.05
C ALA A 165 -65.10 -15.91 -18.15
N THR A 166 -64.86 -16.67 -19.23
CA THR A 166 -63.56 -17.30 -19.49
C THR A 166 -62.47 -16.26 -19.73
N ARG A 167 -62.76 -15.20 -20.49
CA ARG A 167 -61.81 -14.10 -20.74
C ARG A 167 -61.53 -13.27 -19.49
N VAL A 168 -62.54 -13.04 -18.64
CA VAL A 168 -62.38 -12.35 -17.35
C VAL A 168 -61.52 -13.17 -16.41
N ASN A 169 -61.80 -14.47 -16.25
CA ASN A 169 -60.96 -15.36 -15.44
C ASN A 169 -59.51 -15.38 -15.96
N GLY A 170 -59.31 -15.47 -17.29
CA GLY A 170 -57.97 -15.41 -17.88
C GLY A 170 -57.25 -14.06 -17.69
N LEU A 171 -58.00 -12.95 -17.62
CA LEU A 171 -57.44 -11.64 -17.26
C LEU A 171 -57.02 -11.60 -15.79
N ILE A 172 -57.84 -12.13 -14.89
CA ILE A 172 -57.52 -12.24 -13.45
C ILE A 172 -56.27 -13.11 -13.26
N ASP A 173 -56.20 -14.28 -13.91
CA ASP A 173 -55.01 -15.15 -13.88
C ASP A 173 -53.76 -14.41 -14.39
N SER A 174 -53.89 -13.65 -15.50
CA SER A 174 -52.76 -12.85 -16.03
C SER A 174 -52.31 -11.73 -15.10
N ILE A 175 -53.22 -11.13 -14.33
CA ILE A 175 -52.87 -10.09 -13.35
C ILE A 175 -52.18 -10.73 -12.15
N GLN A 176 -52.69 -11.87 -11.65
CA GLN A 176 -52.04 -12.61 -10.56
C GLN A 176 -50.63 -13.07 -10.94
N ASP A 177 -50.45 -13.66 -12.13
CA ASP A 177 -49.15 -14.05 -12.66
C ASP A 177 -48.18 -12.85 -12.73
N ASP A 178 -48.67 -11.66 -13.13
CA ASP A 178 -47.83 -10.47 -13.22
C ASP A 178 -47.46 -9.92 -11.84
N MET A 179 -48.39 -9.90 -10.88
CA MET A 179 -48.12 -9.53 -9.48
C MET A 179 -47.10 -10.49 -8.83
N GLU A 180 -47.26 -11.81 -9.01
CA GLU A 180 -46.30 -12.79 -8.50
C GLU A 180 -44.90 -12.57 -9.10
N ARG A 181 -44.81 -12.32 -10.42
CA ARG A 181 -43.54 -12.00 -11.08
C ARG A 181 -42.93 -10.70 -10.56
N ARG A 182 -43.71 -9.64 -10.38
CA ARG A 182 -43.22 -8.37 -9.82
C ARG A 182 -42.73 -8.53 -8.39
N GLN A 183 -43.45 -9.27 -7.54
CA GLN A 183 -43.01 -9.57 -6.17
C GLN A 183 -41.72 -10.39 -6.14
N GLN A 184 -41.55 -11.30 -7.08
CA GLN A 184 -40.30 -12.05 -7.22
C GLN A 184 -39.14 -11.11 -7.63
N VAL A 185 -39.35 -10.28 -8.66
CA VAL A 185 -38.36 -9.26 -9.10
C VAL A 185 -38.01 -8.30 -7.97
N ALA A 186 -38.99 -7.87 -7.18
CA ALA A 186 -38.78 -7.01 -6.02
C ALA A 186 -37.89 -7.70 -4.98
N ARG A 187 -38.16 -8.95 -4.62
CA ARG A 187 -37.32 -9.73 -3.70
C ARG A 187 -35.89 -9.91 -4.20
N ASP A 188 -35.73 -10.22 -5.49
CA ASP A 188 -34.41 -10.37 -6.11
C ASP A 188 -33.63 -9.04 -6.14
N LEU A 189 -34.33 -7.93 -6.39
CA LEU A 189 -33.76 -6.59 -6.37
C LEU A 189 -33.35 -6.15 -4.96
N ASP A 190 -34.17 -6.42 -3.94
CA ASP A 190 -33.83 -6.14 -2.53
C ASP A 190 -32.56 -6.88 -2.10
N SER A 191 -32.48 -8.18 -2.42
CA SER A 191 -31.28 -8.99 -2.18
C SER A 191 -30.04 -8.38 -2.87
N SER A 192 -30.20 -7.96 -4.13
CA SER A 192 -29.12 -7.34 -4.91
C SER A 192 -28.68 -5.99 -4.33
N ILE A 193 -29.62 -5.18 -3.85
CA ILE A 193 -29.37 -3.88 -3.19
C ILE A 193 -28.58 -4.07 -1.90
N GLN A 194 -28.97 -5.05 -1.06
CA GLN A 194 -28.25 -5.37 0.18
C GLN A 194 -26.82 -5.84 -0.10
N GLU A 195 -26.62 -6.68 -1.12
CA GLU A 195 -25.29 -7.12 -1.53
C GLU A 195 -24.44 -5.94 -2.04
N LEU A 196 -25.00 -5.09 -2.90
CA LEU A 196 -24.31 -3.89 -3.41
C LEU A 196 -23.91 -2.94 -2.28
N ARG A 197 -24.77 -2.77 -1.28
CA ARG A 197 -24.49 -1.95 -0.10
C ARG A 197 -23.32 -2.51 0.70
N SER A 198 -23.34 -3.81 1.01
CA SER A 198 -22.25 -4.47 1.73
C SER A 198 -20.92 -4.39 0.97
N ARG A 199 -20.94 -4.51 -0.36
CA ARG A 199 -19.74 -4.33 -1.19
C ARG A 199 -19.24 -2.89 -1.18
N SER A 200 -20.15 -1.91 -1.20
CA SER A 200 -19.79 -0.49 -1.13
C SER A 200 -19.16 -0.13 0.22
N GLU A 201 -19.66 -0.71 1.32
CA GLU A 201 -19.06 -0.58 2.65
C GLU A 201 -17.63 -1.18 2.68
N GLN A 202 -17.43 -2.37 2.10
CA GLN A 202 -16.09 -2.97 1.98
C GLN A 202 -15.12 -2.13 1.14
N VAL A 203 -15.60 -1.49 0.07
CA VAL A 203 -14.80 -0.56 -0.75
C VAL A 203 -14.40 0.66 0.07
N ALA A 204 -15.31 1.22 0.89
CA ALA A 204 -15.00 2.33 1.77
C ALA A 204 -13.91 1.95 2.78
N ASP A 205 -14.09 0.83 3.50
CA ASP A 205 -13.11 0.34 4.48
C ASP A 205 -11.74 0.08 3.84
N SER A 206 -11.72 -0.47 2.61
CA SER A 206 -10.47 -0.71 1.88
C SER A 206 -9.80 0.58 1.44
N SER A 207 -10.58 1.59 1.04
CA SER A 207 -10.08 2.90 0.63
C SER A 207 -9.44 3.64 1.80
N ASP A 208 -10.09 3.62 2.97
CA ASP A 208 -9.54 4.16 4.22
C ASP A 208 -8.22 3.47 4.59
N GLY A 209 -8.18 2.13 4.51
CA GLY A 209 -6.96 1.36 4.79
C GLY A 209 -5.80 1.67 3.83
N ILE A 210 -6.09 1.91 2.55
CA ILE A 210 -5.06 2.33 1.59
C ILE A 210 -4.61 3.76 1.89
N SER A 211 -5.53 4.67 2.20
CA SER A 211 -5.20 6.06 2.57
C SER A 211 -4.25 6.12 3.78
N ASP A 212 -4.53 5.35 4.83
CA ASP A 212 -3.66 5.24 6.01
C ASP A 212 -2.28 4.69 5.64
N GLY A 213 -2.24 3.65 4.79
CA GLY A 213 -0.99 3.07 4.29
C GLY A 213 -0.15 4.05 3.46
N THR A 214 -0.79 4.85 2.62
CA THR A 214 -0.14 5.90 1.83
C THR A 214 0.44 6.99 2.72
N GLN A 215 -0.29 7.42 3.77
CA GLN A 215 0.22 8.40 4.73
C GLN A 215 1.45 7.88 5.51
N GLU A 216 1.43 6.60 5.90
CA GLU A 216 2.60 5.96 6.50
C GLU A 216 3.78 5.89 5.51
N MET A 217 3.50 5.59 4.23
CA MET A 217 4.51 5.57 3.18
C MET A 217 5.18 6.93 3.02
N THR A 218 4.43 8.03 2.93
CA THR A 218 4.98 9.40 2.87
C THR A 218 5.92 9.68 4.04
N THR A 219 5.53 9.32 5.27
CA THR A 219 6.38 9.51 6.46
C THR A 219 7.69 8.72 6.35
N ARG A 220 7.64 7.48 5.83
CA ARG A 220 8.83 6.65 5.63
C ARG A 220 9.75 7.20 4.53
N ILE A 221 9.19 7.79 3.47
CA ILE A 221 9.95 8.45 2.40
C ILE A 221 10.67 9.67 2.96
N GLU A 222 10.01 10.51 3.75
CA GLU A 222 10.65 11.66 4.41
C GLU A 222 11.83 11.23 5.29
N GLN A 223 11.67 10.15 6.05
CA GLN A 223 12.76 9.59 6.86
C GLN A 223 13.91 9.09 5.96
N ALA A 224 13.60 8.34 4.90
CA ALA A 224 14.60 7.84 3.96
C ALA A 224 15.38 8.99 3.30
N ASN A 225 14.70 10.06 2.87
CA ASN A 225 15.35 11.26 2.32
C ASN A 225 16.28 11.94 3.33
N SER A 226 15.92 11.97 4.61
CA SER A 226 16.82 12.46 5.67
C SER A 226 18.05 11.57 5.84
N GLU A 227 17.90 10.25 5.73
CA GLU A 227 19.02 9.30 5.80
C GLU A 227 19.94 9.43 4.57
N VAL A 228 19.38 9.57 3.37
CA VAL A 228 20.12 9.84 2.12
C VAL A 228 20.90 11.16 2.19
N SER A 229 20.31 12.20 2.76
CA SER A 229 21.00 13.49 2.97
C SER A 229 22.18 13.35 3.93
N THR A 230 22.00 12.57 4.99
CA THR A 230 23.08 12.27 5.95
C THR A 230 24.18 11.44 5.28
N LEU A 231 23.80 10.45 4.47
CA LEU A 231 24.73 9.62 3.71
C LEU A 231 25.57 10.47 2.76
N SER A 232 24.94 11.40 2.04
CA SER A 232 25.62 12.33 1.14
C SER A 232 26.67 13.15 1.87
N ALA A 233 26.34 13.71 3.04
CA ALA A 233 27.30 14.45 3.87
C ALA A 233 28.47 13.57 4.33
N THR A 234 28.22 12.32 4.72
CA THR A 234 29.31 11.39 5.09
C THR A 234 30.19 10.98 3.92
N VAL A 235 29.62 10.88 2.71
CA VAL A 235 30.39 10.60 1.49
C VAL A 235 31.34 11.76 1.18
N GLU A 236 30.87 13.01 1.29
CA GLU A 236 31.72 14.21 1.14
C GLU A 236 32.83 14.26 2.20
N GLU A 237 32.52 13.91 3.47
CA GLU A 237 33.51 13.87 4.56
C GLU A 237 34.58 12.79 4.33
N ILE A 238 34.18 11.61 3.85
CA ILE A 238 35.12 10.53 3.51
C ILE A 238 36.02 10.98 2.36
N ALA A 239 35.46 11.58 1.30
CA ALA A 239 36.23 12.06 0.16
C ALA A 239 37.29 13.09 0.59
N ALA A 240 36.90 14.07 1.41
CA ALA A 240 37.83 15.07 1.95
C ALA A 240 38.92 14.43 2.83
N THR A 241 38.54 13.48 3.69
CA THR A 241 39.50 12.79 4.57
C THR A 241 40.48 11.93 3.76
N SER A 242 40.03 11.27 2.70
CA SER A 242 40.88 10.50 1.80
C SER A 242 41.91 11.37 1.08
N ASP A 243 41.51 12.56 0.62
CA ASP A 243 42.43 13.54 0.01
C ASP A 243 43.48 14.05 1.02
N ASP A 244 43.05 14.37 2.25
CA ASP A 244 43.94 14.80 3.34
C ASP A 244 44.96 13.70 3.71
N VAL A 245 44.52 12.43 3.77
CA VAL A 245 45.42 11.29 4.03
C VAL A 245 46.38 11.07 2.87
N ALA A 246 45.91 11.14 1.62
CA ALA A 246 46.77 11.01 0.44
C ALA A 246 47.90 12.06 0.46
N LYS A 247 47.55 13.32 0.72
CA LYS A 247 48.52 14.41 0.84
C LYS A 247 49.50 14.22 2.00
N THR A 248 49.00 13.82 3.18
CA THR A 248 49.87 13.54 4.33
C THR A 248 50.82 12.38 4.06
N SER A 249 50.39 11.38 3.31
CA SER A 249 51.24 10.28 2.85
C SER A 249 52.33 10.76 1.88
N GLU A 250 52.02 11.67 0.95
CA GLU A 250 53.03 12.28 0.08
C GLU A 250 54.11 13.01 0.89
N ASP A 251 53.71 13.85 1.85
CA ASP A 251 54.63 14.56 2.75
C ASP A 251 55.50 13.58 3.57
N ALA A 252 54.92 12.45 3.99
CA ALA A 252 55.64 11.42 4.74
C ALA A 252 56.64 10.64 3.88
N VAL A 253 56.35 10.41 2.59
CA VAL A 253 57.32 9.84 1.63
C VAL A 253 58.48 10.80 1.40
N GLU A 254 58.22 12.10 1.25
CA GLU A 254 59.27 13.12 1.13
C GLU A 254 60.18 13.12 2.36
N ALA A 255 59.59 13.14 3.57
CA ALA A 255 60.35 13.07 4.81
C ALA A 255 61.18 11.78 4.96
N ALA A 256 60.68 10.64 4.48
CA ALA A 256 61.43 9.39 4.49
C ALA A 256 62.64 9.44 3.52
N ASN A 257 62.46 10.03 2.33
CA ASN A 257 63.55 10.22 1.37
C ASN A 257 64.62 11.19 1.89
N ASP A 258 64.21 12.30 2.51
CA ASP A 258 65.13 13.25 3.16
C ASP A 258 65.92 12.58 4.31
N GLY A 259 65.25 11.70 5.04
CA GLY A 259 65.87 10.85 6.06
C GLY A 259 66.91 9.89 5.47
N GLN A 260 66.63 9.29 4.31
CA GLN A 260 67.58 8.41 3.60
C GLN A 260 68.82 9.19 3.14
N GLU A 261 68.66 10.38 2.56
CA GLU A 261 69.79 11.22 2.14
C GLU A 261 70.67 11.64 3.34
N SER A 262 70.03 11.94 4.47
CA SER A 262 70.73 12.25 5.73
C SER A 262 71.51 11.03 6.27
N ALA A 263 70.91 9.84 6.20
CA ALA A 263 71.56 8.59 6.61
C ALA A 263 72.72 8.21 5.68
N GLU A 264 72.57 8.39 4.36
CA GLU A 264 73.65 8.20 3.39
C GLU A 264 74.81 9.18 3.65
N SER A 265 74.51 10.43 3.99
CA SER A 265 75.55 11.39 4.39
C SER A 265 76.28 10.98 5.67
N ALA A 266 75.56 10.40 6.64
CA ALA A 266 76.15 9.85 7.86
C ALA A 266 77.02 8.61 7.58
N MET A 267 76.60 7.74 6.66
CA MET A 267 77.38 6.59 6.21
C MET A 267 78.73 7.03 5.65
N ASN A 268 78.70 7.95 4.68
CA ASN A 268 79.92 8.52 4.11
C ASN A 268 80.83 9.13 5.18
N ALA A 269 80.26 9.79 6.19
CA ALA A 269 81.05 10.34 7.30
C ALA A 269 81.72 9.24 8.14
N MET A 270 81.03 8.13 8.41
CA MET A 270 81.61 6.97 9.12
C MET A 270 82.73 6.32 8.33
N GLU A 271 82.57 6.13 7.02
CA GLU A 271 83.63 5.61 6.14
C GLU A 271 84.89 6.49 6.17
N ASN A 272 84.72 7.82 6.12
CA ASN A 272 85.85 8.74 6.24
C ASN A 272 86.53 8.68 7.63
N ILE A 273 85.77 8.44 8.69
CA ILE A 273 86.32 8.29 10.05
C ILE A 273 87.08 6.97 10.17
N ASP A 274 86.58 5.89 9.58
CA ASP A 274 87.25 4.59 9.52
C ASP A 274 88.60 4.67 8.80
N GLU A 275 88.64 5.33 7.63
CA GLU A 275 89.89 5.57 6.89
C GLU A 275 90.89 6.37 7.75
N ALA A 276 90.43 7.45 8.41
CA ALA A 276 91.28 8.26 9.27
C ALA A 276 91.80 7.49 10.49
N ALA A 277 90.96 6.65 11.11
CA ALA A 277 91.36 5.80 12.24
C ALA A 277 92.43 4.79 11.82
N THR A 278 92.26 4.18 10.64
CA THR A 278 93.24 3.26 10.05
C THR A 278 94.58 3.95 9.78
N GLU A 279 94.58 5.17 9.22
CA GLU A 279 95.82 5.94 9.00
C GLU A 279 96.54 6.26 10.32
N VAL A 280 95.80 6.60 11.38
CA VAL A 280 96.38 6.86 12.70
C VAL A 280 96.95 5.59 13.31
N ALA A 281 96.28 4.43 13.17
CA ALA A 281 96.80 3.15 13.63
C ALA A 281 98.12 2.77 12.95
N ASP A 282 98.25 3.04 11.64
CA ASP A 282 99.48 2.85 10.90
C ASP A 282 100.60 3.79 11.40
N ASP A 283 100.29 5.06 11.66
CA ASP A 283 101.24 6.04 12.21
C ASP A 283 101.76 5.64 13.59
N VAL A 284 100.88 5.17 14.47
CA VAL A 284 101.21 4.70 15.82
C VAL A 284 102.08 3.43 15.75
N THR A 285 101.79 2.51 14.83
CA THR A 285 102.63 1.33 14.59
C THR A 285 104.04 1.73 14.15
N ARG A 286 104.17 2.68 13.23
CA ARG A 286 105.48 3.22 12.80
C ARG A 286 106.22 3.95 13.93
N LEU A 287 105.50 4.60 14.84
CA LEU A 287 106.10 5.21 16.03
C LEU A 287 106.68 4.13 16.95
N GLN A 288 105.94 3.04 17.19
CA GLN A 288 106.39 1.92 18.00
C GLN A 288 107.69 1.31 17.46
N GLU A 289 107.78 1.10 16.14
CA GLU A 289 109.00 0.63 15.47
C GLU A 289 110.19 1.57 15.69
N ARG A 290 109.98 2.89 15.56
CA ARG A 290 111.03 3.90 15.78
C ARG A 290 111.48 3.96 17.23
N VAL A 291 110.56 3.81 18.18
CA VAL A 291 110.89 3.80 19.61
C VAL A 291 111.76 2.59 19.95
N ASN A 292 111.45 1.42 19.39
CA ASN A 292 112.28 0.22 19.54
C ASN A 292 113.67 0.38 18.92
N GLU A 293 113.79 1.05 17.76
CA GLU A 293 115.10 1.35 17.15
C GLU A 293 115.94 2.31 18.04
N ILE A 294 115.29 3.26 18.72
CA ILE A 294 115.98 4.15 19.67
C ILE A 294 116.42 3.37 20.91
N ASP A 295 115.59 2.46 21.41
CA ASP A 295 115.89 1.59 22.56
C ASP A 295 117.18 0.78 22.33
N GLU A 296 117.32 0.14 21.17
CA GLU A 296 118.55 -0.57 20.75
C GLU A 296 119.80 0.34 20.74
N ILE A 297 119.63 1.61 20.35
CA ILE A 297 120.72 2.59 20.35
C ILE A 297 121.10 2.99 21.78
N VAL A 298 120.12 3.13 22.68
CA VAL A 298 120.38 3.50 24.08
C VAL A 298 121.06 2.36 24.82
N GLU A 299 120.66 1.11 24.61
CA GLU A 299 121.38 -0.07 25.12
C GLU A 299 122.87 -0.05 24.68
N LEU A 300 123.13 0.24 23.40
CA LEU A 300 124.49 0.37 22.88
C LEU A 300 125.27 1.52 23.56
N ILE A 301 124.63 2.65 23.82
CA ILE A 301 125.26 3.78 24.54
C ILE A 301 125.60 3.36 25.96
N ASN A 302 124.70 2.64 26.64
CA ASN A 302 124.90 2.13 27.99
C ASN A 302 126.11 1.18 28.04
N ASP A 303 126.18 0.23 27.10
CA ASP A 303 127.31 -0.68 26.90
C ASP A 303 128.65 0.06 26.64
N ILE A 304 128.64 1.09 25.80
CA ILE A 304 129.83 1.91 25.51
C ILE A 304 130.28 2.67 26.76
N ALA A 305 129.33 3.26 27.50
CA ALA A 305 129.62 3.99 28.72
C ALA A 305 130.20 3.05 29.79
N ASP A 306 129.68 1.83 29.91
CA ASP A 306 130.19 0.80 30.83
C ASP A 306 131.60 0.33 30.49
N GLN A 307 131.87 0.08 29.20
CA GLN A 307 133.23 -0.19 28.73
C GLN A 307 134.18 0.98 28.99
N THR A 308 133.71 2.21 28.79
CA THR A 308 134.49 3.43 29.01
C THR A 308 134.81 3.63 30.49
N ASN A 309 133.86 3.35 31.38
CA ASN A 309 134.04 3.36 32.84
C ASN A 309 135.08 2.31 33.28
N ILE A 310 135.03 1.09 32.73
CA ILE A 310 136.03 0.04 32.99
C ILE A 310 137.42 0.45 32.47
N LEU A 311 137.51 1.05 31.28
CA LEU A 311 138.76 1.56 30.72
C LEU A 311 139.35 2.69 31.58
N ALA A 312 138.52 3.62 32.03
CA ALA A 312 138.91 4.72 32.90
C ALA A 312 139.35 4.23 34.29
N LEU A 313 138.70 3.20 34.83
CA LEU A 313 139.11 2.54 36.07
C LEU A 313 140.48 1.87 35.92
N ASN A 314 140.70 1.15 34.83
CA ASN A 314 142.00 0.54 34.53
C ASN A 314 143.11 1.58 34.35
N ALA A 315 142.80 2.71 33.71
CA ALA A 315 143.72 3.84 33.55
C ALA A 315 144.06 4.49 34.90
N ASN A 316 143.08 4.66 35.79
CA ASN A 316 143.28 5.15 37.16
C ASN A 316 144.19 4.22 37.98
N ILE A 317 144.00 2.89 37.87
CA ILE A 317 144.84 1.89 38.53
C ILE A 317 146.29 2.00 38.04
N GLU A 318 146.50 2.13 36.73
CA GLU A 318 147.85 2.22 36.15
C GLU A 318 148.52 3.57 36.45
N ALA A 319 147.74 4.66 36.52
CA ALA A 319 148.21 5.97 36.98
C ALA A 319 148.67 5.93 38.46
N ALA A 320 147.93 5.26 39.34
CA ALA A 320 148.32 5.04 40.73
C ALA A 320 149.60 4.17 40.86
N ARG A 321 149.81 3.25 39.91
CA ARG A 321 151.00 2.40 39.81
C ARG A 321 152.27 3.16 39.41
N ALA A 322 152.12 4.21 38.62
CA ALA A 322 153.21 5.06 38.12
C ALA A 322 153.71 6.10 39.17
N GLY A 323 153.04 6.23 40.31
CA GLY A 323 153.41 7.16 41.38
C GLY A 323 153.36 8.62 40.93
N GLU A 324 154.36 9.43 41.31
CA GLU A 324 154.42 10.89 41.07
C GLU A 324 154.41 11.28 39.57
N SER A 325 154.73 10.35 38.66
CA SER A 325 154.65 10.57 37.20
C SER A 325 153.25 10.33 36.61
N GLY A 326 152.34 9.73 37.38
CA GLY A 326 150.99 9.34 36.96
C GLY A 326 149.89 10.35 37.34
N ASP A 327 150.18 11.35 38.18
CA ASP A 327 149.17 12.26 38.75
C ASP A 327 148.34 12.99 37.69
N GLY A 328 148.96 13.46 36.61
CA GLY A 328 148.24 14.09 35.48
C GLY A 328 147.34 13.12 34.71
N PHE A 329 147.75 11.85 34.59
CA PHE A 329 146.94 10.79 33.97
C PHE A 329 145.78 10.36 34.85
N ALA A 330 145.96 10.35 36.19
CA ALA A 330 144.89 10.04 37.15
C ALA A 330 143.75 11.08 37.11
N VAL A 331 144.07 12.36 36.91
CA VAL A 331 143.04 13.41 36.74
C VAL A 331 142.20 13.16 35.49
N VAL A 332 142.83 12.88 34.36
CA VAL A 332 142.11 12.59 33.10
C VAL A 332 141.30 11.29 33.21
N ALA A 333 141.86 10.24 33.82
CA ALA A 333 141.16 8.99 34.03
C ALA A 333 139.92 9.14 34.94
N ASN A 334 139.99 9.96 35.99
CA ASN A 334 138.81 10.30 36.80
C ASN A 334 137.77 11.13 36.05
N GLU A 335 138.20 12.06 35.19
CA GLU A 335 137.27 12.85 34.37
C GLU A 335 136.53 11.96 33.35
N VAL A 336 137.24 11.05 32.67
CA VAL A 336 136.63 10.08 31.74
C VAL A 336 135.69 9.13 32.49
N LYS A 337 136.06 8.72 33.70
CA LYS A 337 135.18 7.90 34.56
C LYS A 337 133.88 8.64 34.89
N ASN A 338 133.98 9.90 35.32
CA ASN A 338 132.81 10.72 35.62
C ASN A 338 131.91 10.92 34.39
N LEU A 339 132.49 11.24 33.23
CA LEU A 339 131.75 11.36 31.97
C LEU A 339 131.04 10.06 31.56
N ALA A 340 131.68 8.91 31.80
CA ALA A 340 131.08 7.61 31.53
C ALA A 340 129.90 7.32 32.48
N THR A 341 130.05 7.61 33.78
CA THR A 341 128.94 7.49 34.75
C THR A 341 127.79 8.46 34.43
N GLU A 342 128.09 9.71 34.07
CA GLU A 342 127.06 10.69 33.66
C GLU A 342 126.37 10.26 32.36
N SER A 343 127.08 9.62 31.43
CA SER A 343 126.50 9.05 30.21
C SER A 343 125.56 7.87 30.52
N GLN A 344 125.88 7.04 31.52
CA GLN A 344 124.98 5.97 31.99
C GLN A 344 123.72 6.53 32.63
N GLU A 345 123.85 7.51 33.53
CA GLU A 345 122.69 8.17 34.16
C GLU A 345 121.76 8.81 33.12
N HIS A 346 122.34 9.42 32.07
CA HIS A 346 121.56 9.95 30.95
C HIS A 346 120.93 8.86 30.07
N ALA A 347 121.62 7.74 29.84
CA ALA A 347 121.06 6.60 29.11
C ALA A 347 119.87 5.97 29.86
N GLU A 348 120.00 5.73 31.16
CA GLU A 348 118.89 5.27 32.03
C GLU A 348 117.70 6.25 31.98
N THR A 349 117.97 7.55 32.03
CA THR A 349 116.89 8.56 31.91
C THR A 349 116.17 8.47 30.57
N ILE A 350 116.88 8.17 29.48
CA ILE A 350 116.27 8.00 28.15
C ILE A 350 115.48 6.69 28.09
N GLU A 351 116.02 5.58 28.62
CA GLU A 351 115.30 4.29 28.76
C GLU A 351 113.96 4.49 29.47
N ASP A 352 113.95 5.15 30.64
CA ASP A 352 112.72 5.46 31.39
C ASP A 352 111.70 6.26 30.56
N MET A 353 112.17 7.22 29.75
CA MET A 353 111.31 8.00 28.85
C MET A 353 110.76 7.14 27.70
N LEU A 354 111.56 6.24 27.13
CA LEU A 354 111.14 5.34 26.05
C LEU A 354 110.10 4.33 26.54
N GLU A 355 110.26 3.77 27.74
CA GLU A 355 109.23 2.92 28.37
C GLU A 355 107.90 3.68 28.55
N GLY A 356 107.98 4.96 28.91
CA GLY A 356 106.82 5.85 28.98
C GLY A 356 106.12 5.97 27.63
N VAL A 357 106.87 6.27 26.58
CA VAL A 357 106.35 6.41 25.21
C VAL A 357 105.79 5.08 24.70
N GLN A 358 106.45 3.94 24.93
CA GLN A 358 105.92 2.61 24.55
C GLN A 358 104.57 2.34 25.19
N ARG A 359 104.43 2.61 26.50
CA ARG A 359 103.17 2.42 27.23
C ARG A 359 102.04 3.32 26.70
N ASP A 360 102.36 4.59 26.41
CA ASP A 360 101.40 5.53 25.81
C ASP A 360 100.99 5.08 24.40
N THR A 361 101.93 4.53 23.62
CA THR A 361 101.70 3.99 22.28
C THR A 361 100.79 2.75 22.34
N GLU A 362 101.05 1.79 23.22
CA GLU A 362 100.17 0.62 23.45
C GLU A 362 98.75 1.03 23.86
N THR A 363 98.63 2.01 24.77
CA THR A 363 97.34 2.53 25.20
C THR A 363 96.58 3.18 24.04
N THR A 364 97.30 3.88 23.15
CA THR A 364 96.73 4.50 21.95
C THR A 364 96.24 3.45 20.96
N VAL A 365 97.01 2.36 20.73
CA VAL A 365 96.57 1.24 19.88
C VAL A 365 95.28 0.62 20.40
N GLN A 366 95.19 0.30 21.69
CA GLN A 366 93.96 -0.25 22.28
C GLN A 366 92.75 0.70 22.13
N SER A 367 93.00 2.00 22.25
CA SER A 367 91.94 3.02 22.08
C SER A 367 91.48 3.10 20.61
N LEU A 368 92.39 2.91 19.65
CA LEU A 368 92.07 2.88 18.22
C LEU A 368 91.31 1.60 17.85
N GLU A 369 91.71 0.44 18.36
CA GLU A 369 90.95 -0.82 18.18
C GLU A 369 89.51 -0.67 18.65
N GLN A 370 89.30 -0.10 19.85
CA GLN A 370 87.96 0.18 20.36
C GLN A 370 87.21 1.19 19.48
N ALA A 371 87.88 2.23 18.99
CA ALA A 371 87.24 3.21 18.11
C ALA A 371 86.79 2.57 16.78
N THR A 372 87.60 1.68 16.20
CA THR A 372 87.22 0.92 15.00
C THR A 372 86.00 0.04 15.24
N ASP A 373 85.94 -0.69 16.37
CA ASP A 373 84.77 -1.49 16.73
C ASP A 373 83.49 -0.62 16.89
N GLU A 374 83.62 0.58 17.46
CA GLU A 374 82.52 1.54 17.59
C GLU A 374 82.08 2.11 16.23
N ILE A 375 83.01 2.34 15.30
CA ILE A 375 82.71 2.80 13.94
C ILE A 375 81.99 1.70 13.15
N GLU A 376 82.46 0.45 13.18
CA GLU A 376 81.78 -0.68 12.53
C GLU A 376 80.34 -0.84 13.05
N THR A 377 80.15 -0.70 14.36
CA THR A 377 78.81 -0.69 14.97
C THR A 377 77.97 0.48 14.44
N GLY A 378 78.56 1.68 14.35
CA GLY A 378 77.91 2.87 13.80
C GLY A 378 77.47 2.69 12.34
N VAL A 379 78.31 2.10 11.49
CA VAL A 379 77.98 1.75 10.10
C VAL A 379 76.77 0.82 10.06
N SER A 380 76.79 -0.27 10.85
CA SER A 380 75.67 -1.22 10.88
C SER A 380 74.34 -0.58 11.32
N GLU A 381 74.37 0.36 12.28
CA GLU A 381 73.17 1.06 12.76
C GLU A 381 72.62 2.05 11.69
N VAL A 382 73.51 2.71 10.93
CA VAL A 382 73.10 3.57 9.82
C VAL A 382 72.48 2.74 8.69
N GLU A 383 73.07 1.60 8.32
CA GLU A 383 72.48 0.67 7.32
C GLU A 383 71.08 0.21 7.74
N ALA A 384 70.91 -0.18 9.00
CA ALA A 384 69.61 -0.59 9.53
C ALA A 384 68.58 0.55 9.48
N THR A 385 69.01 1.79 9.75
CA THR A 385 68.16 2.98 9.64
C THR A 385 67.74 3.23 8.20
N MET A 386 68.64 3.10 7.22
CA MET A 386 68.31 3.26 5.80
C MET A 386 67.27 2.23 5.34
N GLN A 387 67.42 0.96 5.74
CA GLN A 387 66.45 -0.09 5.44
C GLN A 387 65.08 0.21 6.06
N ALA A 388 65.04 0.64 7.33
CA ALA A 388 63.80 0.99 7.99
C ALA A 388 63.08 2.17 7.31
N LEU A 389 63.82 3.18 6.84
CA LEU A 389 63.25 4.29 6.09
C LEU A 389 62.70 3.86 4.72
N ASP A 390 63.36 2.92 4.04
CA ASP A 390 62.87 2.35 2.78
C ASP A 390 61.56 1.59 2.98
N ASP A 391 61.51 0.73 4.00
CA ASP A 391 60.30 0.00 4.40
C ASP A 391 59.15 0.96 4.75
N ILE A 392 59.44 2.04 5.49
CA ILE A 392 58.45 3.08 5.82
C ILE A 392 57.92 3.73 4.53
N ALA A 393 58.80 4.12 3.61
CA ALA A 393 58.40 4.73 2.35
C ALA A 393 57.54 3.79 1.49
N GLU A 394 57.86 2.49 1.44
CA GLU A 394 57.02 1.48 0.78
C GLU A 394 55.62 1.39 1.41
N LYS A 395 55.55 1.28 2.75
CA LYS A 395 54.26 1.19 3.47
C LYS A 395 53.40 2.44 3.30
N ILE A 396 54.00 3.61 3.18
CA ILE A 396 53.26 4.84 2.91
C ILE A 396 52.73 4.86 1.47
N ARG A 397 53.50 4.38 0.48
CA ARG A 397 53.02 4.25 -0.91
C ARG A 397 51.84 3.27 -1.03
N ASP A 398 51.88 2.17 -0.27
CA ASP A 398 50.76 1.23 -0.15
C ASP A 398 49.53 1.96 0.42
N ALA A 399 49.70 2.79 1.45
CA ALA A 399 48.62 3.57 2.04
C ALA A 399 48.03 4.60 1.05
N THR A 400 48.85 5.30 0.27
CA THR A 400 48.39 6.20 -0.80
C THR A 400 47.54 5.46 -1.83
N THR A 401 48.02 4.30 -2.29
CA THR A 401 47.25 3.46 -3.23
C THR A 401 45.91 3.03 -2.63
N GLY A 402 45.89 2.64 -1.36
CA GLY A 402 44.65 2.32 -0.66
C GLY A 402 43.69 3.52 -0.54
N MET A 403 44.20 4.75 -0.44
CA MET A 403 43.38 5.96 -0.46
C MET A 403 42.81 6.30 -1.83
N GLU A 404 43.52 6.01 -2.91
CA GLU A 404 42.96 6.09 -4.27
C GLU A 404 41.80 5.11 -4.44
N GLU A 405 41.92 3.88 -3.93
CA GLU A 405 40.82 2.90 -3.96
C GLU A 405 39.61 3.37 -3.15
N VAL A 406 39.82 3.94 -1.96
CA VAL A 406 38.74 4.52 -1.14
C VAL A 406 38.09 5.71 -1.84
N ALA A 407 38.86 6.59 -2.48
CA ALA A 407 38.30 7.71 -3.24
C ALA A 407 37.40 7.23 -4.38
N ASN A 408 37.86 6.25 -5.17
CA ASN A 408 37.04 5.66 -6.23
C ASN A 408 35.75 5.01 -5.70
N ALA A 409 35.84 4.26 -4.60
CA ALA A 409 34.65 3.66 -3.97
C ALA A 409 33.68 4.72 -3.41
N THR A 410 34.22 5.85 -2.96
CA THR A 410 33.44 6.98 -2.46
C THR A 410 32.69 7.70 -3.60
N ASP A 411 33.32 7.85 -4.76
CA ASP A 411 32.66 8.35 -5.98
C ASP A 411 31.52 7.44 -6.43
N ASP A 412 31.72 6.12 -6.44
CA ASP A 412 30.67 5.14 -6.75
C ASP A 412 29.51 5.22 -5.72
N GLN A 413 29.83 5.44 -4.45
CA GLN A 413 28.84 5.62 -3.40
C GLN A 413 28.07 6.93 -3.54
N ALA A 414 28.71 8.01 -3.99
CA ALA A 414 28.05 9.28 -4.31
C ALA A 414 27.01 9.09 -5.41
N ALA A 415 27.40 8.46 -6.53
CA ALA A 415 26.49 8.15 -7.63
C ALA A 415 25.32 7.27 -7.20
N SER A 416 25.59 6.23 -6.40
CA SER A 416 24.54 5.36 -5.85
C SER A 416 23.58 6.12 -4.92
N THR A 417 24.09 7.08 -4.15
CA THR A 417 23.29 7.91 -3.25
C THR A 417 22.37 8.85 -4.03
N GLU A 418 22.85 9.43 -5.13
CA GLU A 418 22.03 10.23 -6.05
C GLU A 418 20.93 9.39 -6.71
N GLU A 419 21.22 8.15 -7.12
CA GLU A 419 20.21 7.23 -7.66
C GLU A 419 19.13 6.89 -6.61
N VAL A 420 19.53 6.64 -5.36
CA VAL A 420 18.57 6.39 -4.28
C VAL A 420 17.71 7.61 -3.99
N ALA A 421 18.29 8.82 -4.00
CA ALA A 421 17.53 10.06 -3.86
C ALA A 421 16.46 10.18 -4.95
N SER A 422 16.84 9.95 -6.22
CA SER A 422 15.90 9.98 -7.35
C SER A 422 14.78 8.94 -7.20
N MET A 423 15.10 7.72 -6.76
CA MET A 423 14.09 6.69 -6.50
C MET A 423 13.13 7.09 -5.37
N MET A 424 13.60 7.78 -4.33
CA MET A 424 12.72 8.26 -3.27
C MET A 424 11.77 9.35 -3.76
N ASP A 425 12.24 10.25 -4.64
CA ASP A 425 11.38 11.26 -5.28
C ASP A 425 10.31 10.61 -6.16
N GLU A 426 10.65 9.58 -6.95
CA GLU A 426 9.67 8.81 -7.75
C GLU A 426 8.64 8.09 -6.88
N ILE A 427 9.05 7.53 -5.74
CA ILE A 427 8.12 6.87 -4.81
C ILE A 427 7.21 7.93 -4.13
N ALA A 428 7.73 9.13 -3.87
CA ALA A 428 6.93 10.23 -3.33
C ALA A 428 5.81 10.63 -4.30
N GLU A 429 6.15 10.80 -5.58
CA GLU A 429 5.17 11.08 -6.65
C GLU A 429 4.12 9.96 -6.75
N MET A 430 4.54 8.69 -6.71
CA MET A 430 3.63 7.55 -6.73
C MET A 430 2.69 7.51 -5.51
N ALA A 431 3.16 7.92 -4.34
CA ALA A 431 2.34 8.01 -3.14
C ALA A 431 1.30 9.14 -3.25
N GLU A 432 1.66 10.28 -3.84
CA GLU A 432 0.73 11.38 -4.14
C GLU A 432 -0.35 10.91 -5.15
N ASP A 433 0.05 10.29 -6.25
CA ASP A 433 -0.87 9.73 -7.25
C ASP A 433 -1.84 8.71 -6.63
N THR A 434 -1.33 7.84 -5.75
CA THR A 434 -2.16 6.84 -5.05
C THR A 434 -3.18 7.53 -4.12
N ALA A 435 -2.80 8.60 -3.43
CA ALA A 435 -3.72 9.36 -2.59
C ALA A 435 -4.85 9.99 -3.40
N ASP A 436 -4.52 10.56 -4.57
CA ASP A 436 -5.50 11.15 -5.48
C ASP A 436 -6.46 10.08 -6.05
N GLU A 437 -5.95 8.93 -6.50
CA GLU A 437 -6.78 7.81 -6.99
C GLU A 437 -7.74 7.28 -5.91
N ILE A 438 -7.27 7.20 -4.66
CA ILE A 438 -8.12 6.77 -3.53
C ILE A 438 -9.22 7.79 -3.24
N GLN A 439 -8.94 9.09 -3.35
CA GLN A 439 -9.96 10.12 -3.22
C GLN A 439 -11.02 10.00 -4.32
N GLU A 440 -10.64 9.70 -5.56
CA GLU A 440 -11.57 9.46 -6.67
C GLU A 440 -12.45 8.23 -6.43
N ILE A 441 -11.86 7.13 -5.92
CA ILE A 441 -12.59 5.91 -5.55
C ILE A 441 -13.59 6.18 -4.43
N ALA A 442 -13.19 6.92 -3.39
CA ALA A 442 -14.07 7.29 -2.29
C ALA A 442 -15.27 8.12 -2.78
N ASP A 443 -15.03 9.09 -3.67
CA ASP A 443 -16.08 9.91 -4.28
C ASP A 443 -17.03 9.09 -5.16
N ALA A 444 -16.50 8.17 -5.96
CA ALA A 444 -17.30 7.26 -6.79
C ALA A 444 -18.16 6.32 -5.93
N ASN A 445 -17.59 5.77 -4.87
CA ASN A 445 -18.30 4.89 -3.93
C ASN A 445 -19.41 5.65 -3.18
N SER A 446 -19.16 6.89 -2.78
CA SER A 446 -20.18 7.77 -2.18
C SER A 446 -21.37 8.02 -3.12
N LYS A 447 -21.10 8.25 -4.41
CA LYS A 447 -22.15 8.36 -5.43
C LYS A 447 -22.92 7.05 -5.57
N GLN A 448 -22.24 5.91 -5.61
CA GLN A 448 -22.85 4.59 -5.70
C GLN A 448 -23.79 4.31 -4.51
N VAL A 449 -23.39 4.64 -3.28
CA VAL A 449 -24.25 4.51 -2.08
C VAL A 449 -25.51 5.39 -2.19
N SER A 450 -25.39 6.59 -2.75
CA SER A 450 -26.54 7.47 -3.01
C SER A 450 -27.50 6.88 -4.05
N GLU A 451 -26.99 6.29 -5.13
CA GLU A 451 -27.79 5.62 -6.16
C GLU A 451 -28.48 4.37 -5.63
N ILE A 452 -27.80 3.55 -4.82
CA ILE A 452 -28.39 2.41 -4.12
C ILE A 452 -29.57 2.86 -3.24
N SER A 453 -29.41 3.96 -2.51
CA SER A 453 -30.47 4.54 -1.67
C SER A 453 -31.67 5.08 -2.49
N GLN A 454 -31.47 5.42 -3.77
CA GLN A 454 -32.55 5.81 -4.69
C GLN A 454 -33.25 4.58 -5.27
N LEU A 455 -32.50 3.53 -5.61
CA LEU A 455 -33.05 2.24 -6.05
C LEU A 455 -33.93 1.62 -4.98
N GLU A 456 -33.47 1.63 -3.72
CA GLU A 456 -34.24 1.11 -2.58
C GLU A 456 -35.58 1.85 -2.41
N ARG A 457 -35.58 3.18 -2.55
CA ARG A 457 -36.82 3.98 -2.50
C ARG A 457 -37.76 3.66 -3.67
N SER A 458 -37.22 3.52 -4.87
CA SER A 458 -38.01 3.21 -6.08
C SER A 458 -38.61 1.81 -6.00
N MET A 459 -37.86 0.84 -5.46
CA MET A 459 -38.30 -0.53 -5.23
C MET A 459 -39.42 -0.60 -4.19
N ARG A 460 -39.30 0.12 -3.07
CA ARG A 460 -40.38 0.20 -2.07
C ARG A 460 -41.66 0.77 -2.66
N GLN A 461 -41.56 1.83 -3.47
CA GLN A 461 -42.72 2.41 -4.15
C GLN A 461 -43.40 1.41 -5.10
N LEU A 462 -42.61 0.61 -5.84
CA LEU A 462 -43.13 -0.42 -6.74
C LEU A 462 -43.90 -1.53 -5.99
N VAL A 463 -43.52 -1.83 -4.75
CA VAL A 463 -44.20 -2.83 -3.91
C VAL A 463 -45.39 -2.22 -3.16
N GLU A 464 -45.30 -0.97 -2.73
CA GLU A 464 -46.39 -0.28 -2.02
C GLU A 464 -47.59 0.00 -2.93
N ASP A 465 -47.38 0.38 -4.20
CA ASP A 465 -48.45 0.59 -5.18
C ASP A 465 -49.26 -0.71 -5.46
N ASP A 466 -48.66 -1.89 -5.25
CA ASP A 466 -49.30 -3.23 -5.40
C ASP A 466 -50.09 -3.65 -4.14
N SER A 467 -49.96 -2.95 -3.01
CA SER A 467 -50.66 -3.25 -1.75
C SER A 467 -51.86 -2.33 -1.47
N ALA A 468 -52.03 -1.29 -2.31
CA ALA A 468 -53.12 -0.32 -2.26
C ALA A 468 -54.22 -0.59 -3.29
N VAL A 469 -53.97 -1.52 -4.22
CA VAL A 469 -54.97 -2.14 -5.10
C VAL A 469 -55.30 -3.48 -4.49
#